data_AF-A0A9E0U688-F1
#
_entry.id   AF-A0A9E0U688-F1
#
_cell.length_a   1.000
_cell.length_b   1.000
_cell.length_c   1.000
_cell.angle_alpha   90.00
_cell.angle_beta   90.00
_cell.angle_gamma   90.00
#
_symmetry.space_group_name_H-M   'P 1'
#
loop_
_entity.id
_entity.type
_entity.pdbx_description
1 polymer ?
#
loop_
_entity_poly.entity_id
_entity_poly.type
_entity_poly.pdbx_seq_one_letter_code
_entity_poly.pdbx_strand_id
1 'polypeptide(L)'
;MLLQRKKFQLLAGGSALLLCFAWLYTNYRQFFPPCVFYQLTNLHCPGCGTTRALHALLHFDFARAAHMNALFILVGLPLLAALGLEMMQGRLIFSARTHSLMAYGYLILAIAFTVIRNIPQYPFNLLAPY
;
A
#
# COMPACT_ATOMS: atom_id res chain seq x y z
N MET A 1 -6.26 -10.74 28.77
CA MET A 1 -6.04 -11.96 27.94
C MET A 1 -6.98 -12.04 26.73
N LEU A 2 -8.30 -11.80 26.87
CA LEU A 2 -9.27 -11.83 25.75
C LEU A 2 -9.01 -10.78 24.65
N LEU A 3 -8.61 -9.56 25.00
CA LEU A 3 -8.25 -8.51 24.02
C LEU A 3 -7.02 -8.89 23.18
N GLN A 4 -6.03 -9.57 23.78
CA GLN A 4 -4.83 -10.04 23.10
C GLN A 4 -5.15 -11.16 22.11
N ARG A 5 -6.06 -12.09 22.46
CA ARG A 5 -6.59 -13.11 21.53
C ARG A 5 -7.35 -12.49 20.35
N LYS A 6 -8.22 -11.50 20.59
CA LYS A 6 -8.95 -10.80 19.51
C LYS A 6 -8.02 -10.05 18.55
N LYS A 7 -7.01 -9.36 19.07
CA LYS A 7 -5.97 -8.68 18.25
C LYS A 7 -5.19 -9.67 17.42
N PHE A 8 -4.78 -10.80 18.00
CA PHE A 8 -4.09 -11.87 17.29
C PHE A 8 -4.97 -12.50 16.20
N GLN A 9 -6.26 -12.73 16.46
CA GLN A 9 -7.21 -13.23 15.47
C GLN A 9 -7.44 -12.25 14.31
N LEU A 10 -7.50 -10.95 14.60
CA LEU A 10 -7.63 -9.90 13.57
C LEU A 10 -6.37 -9.79 12.71
N LEU A 11 -5.18 -9.83 13.34
CA LEU A 11 -3.90 -9.85 12.65
C LEU A 11 -3.78 -11.10 11.76
N ALA A 12 -4.00 -12.28 12.34
CA ALA A 12 -3.93 -13.55 11.64
C ALA A 12 -4.93 -13.62 10.47
N GLY A 13 -6.17 -13.16 10.69
CA GLY A 13 -7.20 -13.07 9.66
C GLY A 13 -6.83 -12.08 8.55
N GLY A 14 -6.32 -10.90 8.91
CA GLY A 14 -5.83 -9.91 7.96
C GLY A 14 -4.65 -10.42 7.12
N SER A 15 -3.67 -11.08 7.75
CA SER A 15 -2.56 -11.70 7.03
C SER A 15 -3.01 -12.87 6.15
N ALA A 16 -3.95 -13.70 6.60
CA ALA A 16 -4.49 -14.80 5.79
C ALA A 16 -5.27 -14.26 4.57
N LEU A 17 -6.03 -13.19 4.74
CA LEU A 17 -6.72 -12.51 3.63
C LEU A 17 -5.73 -11.87 2.65
N LEU A 18 -4.67 -11.22 3.14
CA LEU A 18 -3.62 -10.65 2.31
C LEU A 18 -2.87 -11.73 1.51
N LEU A 19 -2.54 -12.86 2.15
CA LEU A 19 -1.88 -14.00 1.50
C LEU A 19 -2.79 -14.69 0.49
N CYS A 20 -4.08 -14.87 0.83
CA CYS A 20 -5.08 -15.41 -0.08
C CYS A 20 -5.27 -14.50 -1.30
N PHE A 21 -5.40 -13.19 -1.08
CA PHE A 21 -5.48 -12.21 -2.14
C PHE A 21 -4.21 -12.21 -3.01
N ALA A 22 -3.03 -12.25 -2.40
CA ALA A 22 -1.77 -12.33 -3.12
C ALA A 22 -1.64 -13.60 -3.95
N TRP A 23 -2.04 -14.75 -3.40
CA TRP A 23 -2.05 -16.02 -4.11
C TRP A 23 -3.03 -16.00 -5.28
N LEU A 24 -4.26 -15.51 -5.07
CA LEU A 24 -5.24 -15.34 -6.14
C LEU A 24 -4.74 -14.37 -7.21
N TYR A 25 -4.16 -13.24 -6.82
CA TYR A 25 -3.61 -12.26 -7.75
C TYR A 25 -2.46 -12.82 -8.58
N THR A 26 -1.61 -13.66 -7.98
CA THR A 26 -0.47 -14.28 -8.66
C THR A 26 -0.93 -15.36 -9.64
N ASN A 27 -1.88 -16.23 -9.24
CA ASN A 27 -2.32 -17.37 -10.04
C ASN A 27 -3.43 -17.03 -11.06
N TYR A 28 -4.23 -15.99 -10.79
CA TYR A 28 -5.40 -15.63 -11.60
C TYR A 28 -5.36 -14.19 -12.09
N ARG A 29 -4.17 -13.60 -12.24
CA ARG A 29 -3.96 -12.20 -12.68
C ARG A 29 -4.80 -11.81 -13.90
N GLN A 30 -4.97 -12.74 -14.85
CA GLN A 30 -5.75 -12.55 -16.08
C GLN A 30 -7.26 -12.30 -15.86
N PHE A 31 -7.79 -12.68 -14.70
CA PHE A 31 -9.19 -12.47 -14.33
C PHE A 31 -9.40 -11.22 -13.45
N PHE A 32 -8.33 -10.52 -13.06
CA PHE A 32 -8.47 -9.27 -12.32
C PHE A 32 -8.85 -8.14 -13.28
N PRO A 33 -9.91 -7.37 -12.99
CA PRO A 33 -10.33 -6.30 -13.86
C PRO A 33 -9.21 -5.24 -13.97
N PRO A 34 -9.05 -4.61 -15.16
CA PRO A 34 -8.18 -3.47 -15.29
C PRO A 34 -8.59 -2.34 -14.33
N CYS A 35 -7.66 -1.46 -13.99
CA CYS A 35 -7.92 -0.35 -13.07
C CYS A 35 -8.97 0.59 -13.71
N VAL A 36 -10.23 0.49 -13.26
CA VAL A 36 -11.37 1.27 -13.79
C VAL A 36 -11.09 2.77 -13.73
N PHE A 37 -10.40 3.22 -12.68
CA PHE A 37 -9.97 4.61 -12.54
C PHE A 37 -9.10 5.07 -13.71
N TYR A 38 -8.12 4.26 -14.12
CA TYR A 38 -7.27 4.57 -15.26
C TYR A 38 -8.08 4.55 -16.57
N GLN A 39 -8.99 3.60 -16.74
CA GLN A 39 -9.84 3.56 -17.94
C GLN A 39 -10.75 4.78 -18.08
N LEU A 40 -11.25 5.32 -16.96
CA LEU A 40 -12.14 6.48 -16.96
C LEU A 40 -11.39 7.81 -17.07
N THR A 41 -10.24 7.93 -16.43
CA THR A 41 -9.54 9.23 -16.26
C THR A 41 -8.23 9.32 -17.03
N ASN A 42 -7.69 8.20 -17.52
CA ASN A 42 -6.30 8.05 -17.99
C ASN A 42 -5.24 8.47 -16.96
N LEU A 43 -5.59 8.58 -15.68
CA LEU A 43 -4.66 8.93 -14.61
C LEU A 43 -4.20 7.69 -13.85
N HIS A 44 -2.90 7.61 -13.58
CA HIS A 44 -2.30 6.58 -12.75
C HIS A 44 -2.53 6.87 -11.27
N CYS A 45 -3.39 6.09 -10.60
CA CYS A 45 -3.59 6.21 -9.15
C CYS A 45 -2.53 5.42 -8.36
N PRO A 46 -2.10 5.91 -7.19
CA PRO A 46 -1.18 5.19 -6.31
C PRO A 46 -1.80 3.90 -5.77
N GLY A 47 -3.14 3.82 -5.63
CA GLY A 47 -3.84 2.63 -5.13
C GLY A 47 -3.57 1.37 -5.98
N CYS A 48 -3.86 1.42 -7.28
CA CYS A 48 -3.57 0.34 -8.22
C CYS A 48 -2.04 0.06 -8.35
N GLY A 49 -1.20 1.06 -8.06
CA GLY A 49 0.26 0.91 -7.99
C GLY A 49 0.71 0.11 -6.76
N THR A 50 0.06 0.29 -5.61
CA THR A 50 0.37 -0.44 -4.37
C THR A 50 0.18 -1.95 -4.51
N THR A 51 -0.88 -2.39 -5.17
CA THR A 51 -1.12 -3.82 -5.42
C THR A 51 0.00 -4.45 -6.24
N ARG A 52 0.47 -3.76 -7.29
CA ARG A 52 1.60 -4.20 -8.11
C ARG A 52 2.93 -4.15 -7.36
N ALA A 53 3.12 -3.15 -6.51
CA ALA A 53 4.29 -3.03 -5.65
C ALA A 53 4.35 -4.18 -4.62
N LEU A 54 3.22 -4.50 -3.98
CA LEU A 54 3.11 -5.63 -3.05
C LEU A 54 3.40 -6.96 -3.75
N HIS A 55 2.88 -7.17 -4.96
CA HIS A 55 3.20 -8.36 -5.75
C HIS A 55 4.70 -8.47 -6.04
N ALA A 56 5.37 -7.36 -6.40
CA ALA A 56 6.81 -7.34 -6.61
C ALA A 56 7.59 -7.62 -5.30
N LEU A 57 7.17 -7.05 -4.16
CA LEU A 57 7.76 -7.35 -2.84
C LEU A 57 7.65 -8.83 -2.47
N LEU A 58 6.54 -9.49 -2.78
CA LEU A 58 6.35 -10.92 -2.53
C LEU A 58 7.30 -11.81 -3.35
N HIS A 59 7.79 -11.30 -4.47
CA HIS A 59 8.80 -11.95 -5.32
C HIS A 59 10.22 -11.43 -5.02
N PHE A 60 10.41 -10.69 -3.93
CA PHE A 60 11.68 -10.08 -3.54
C PHE A 60 12.27 -9.08 -4.57
N ASP A 61 11.43 -8.52 -5.43
CA ASP A 61 11.82 -7.53 -6.44
C ASP A 61 11.56 -6.10 -5.93
N PHE A 62 12.49 -5.59 -5.13
CA PHE A 62 12.39 -4.26 -4.51
C PHE A 62 12.49 -3.11 -5.52
N ALA A 63 13.31 -3.26 -6.57
CA ALA A 63 13.48 -2.25 -7.60
C ALA A 63 12.18 -2.04 -8.36
N ARG A 64 11.53 -3.13 -8.79
CA ARG A 64 10.22 -3.06 -9.43
C ARG A 64 9.15 -2.58 -8.47
N ALA A 65 9.20 -2.97 -7.20
CA ALA A 65 8.23 -2.48 -6.21
C ALA A 65 8.27 -0.95 -6.06
N ALA A 66 9.47 -0.38 -5.97
CA ALA A 66 9.68 1.07 -5.90
C ALA A 66 9.21 1.78 -7.19
N HIS A 67 9.49 1.20 -8.36
CA HIS A 67 8.98 1.73 -9.64
C HIS A 67 7.44 1.70 -9.70
N MET A 68 6.82 0.64 -9.18
CA MET A 68 5.35 0.51 -9.17
C MET A 68 4.68 1.50 -8.23
N ASN A 69 5.25 1.76 -7.05
CA ASN A 69 4.79 2.80 -6.14
C ASN A 69 5.86 3.23 -5.12
N ALA A 70 6.65 4.24 -5.45
CA ALA A 70 7.69 4.77 -4.57
C ALA A 70 7.13 5.33 -3.25
N LEU A 71 5.98 6.02 -3.29
CA LEU A 71 5.33 6.54 -2.08
C LEU A 71 4.99 5.42 -1.10
N PHE A 72 4.45 4.32 -1.62
CA PHE A 72 4.13 3.16 -0.78
C PHE A 72 5.39 2.55 -0.16
N ILE A 73 6.46 2.35 -0.94
CA ILE A 73 7.69 1.75 -0.42
C ILE A 73 8.38 2.64 0.63
N LEU A 74 8.46 3.95 0.38
CA LEU A 74 9.21 4.87 1.23
C LEU A 74 8.43 5.33 2.47
N VAL A 75 7.11 5.46 2.36
CA VAL A 75 6.28 6.03 3.44
C VAL A 75 5.24 5.03 3.92
N GLY A 76 4.48 4.44 3.00
CA GLY A 76 3.36 3.54 3.35
C GLY A 76 3.81 2.28 4.07
N LEU A 77 4.88 1.65 3.62
CA LEU A 77 5.39 0.38 4.15
C LEU A 77 5.99 0.55 5.56
N PRO A 78 6.86 1.55 5.84
CA PRO A 78 7.29 1.84 7.21
C PRO A 78 6.14 2.21 8.14
N LEU A 79 5.14 2.96 7.64
CA LEU A 79 3.96 3.33 8.43
C LEU A 79 3.16 2.09 8.84
N LEU A 80 2.88 1.20 7.89
CA LEU A 80 2.20 -0.06 8.15
C LEU A 80 2.99 -0.96 9.11
N ALA A 81 4.32 -1.00 8.97
CA ALA A 81 5.17 -1.75 9.89
C ALA A 81 5.10 -1.19 11.32
N ALA A 82 5.19 0.14 11.49
CA ALA A 82 5.11 0.78 12.79
C ALA A 82 3.76 0.55 13.49
N LEU A 83 2.65 0.68 12.74
CA LEU A 83 1.30 0.38 13.23
C LEU A 83 1.12 -1.10 13.56
N GLY A 84 1.70 -2.00 12.76
CA GLY A 84 1.71 -3.44 13.02
C GLY A 84 2.46 -3.78 14.31
N LEU A 85 3.63 -3.19 14.54
CA LEU A 85 4.41 -3.36 15.76
C LEU A 85 3.67 -2.86 17.01
N GLU A 86 3.04 -1.68 16.92
CA GLU A 86 2.18 -1.14 17.98
C GLU A 86 1.06 -2.12 18.36
N MET A 87 0.41 -2.70 17.35
CA MET A 87 -0.66 -3.66 17.54
C MET A 87 -0.16 -4.98 18.16
N MET A 88 1.01 -5.48 17.75
CA MET A 88 1.62 -6.71 18.27
C MET A 88 2.12 -6.56 19.70
N GLN A 89 2.76 -5.44 20.03
CA GLN A 89 3.30 -5.18 21.36
C GLN A 89 2.20 -4.79 22.37
N GLY A 90 1.01 -4.43 21.88
CA GLY A 90 -0.11 -4.00 22.71
C GLY A 90 0.16 -2.70 23.47
N ARG A 91 1.21 -1.97 23.10
CA ARG A 91 1.56 -0.65 23.63
C ARG A 91 0.99 0.38 22.69
N LEU A 92 0.34 1.41 23.20
CA LEU A 92 -0.03 2.58 22.40
C LEU A 92 1.22 3.44 22.24
N ILE A 93 2.01 3.14 21.21
CA ILE A 93 3.19 3.92 20.83
C ILE A 93 2.75 5.28 20.30
N PHE A 94 1.63 5.31 19.58
CA PHE A 94 1.08 6.51 18.97
C PHE A 94 -0.27 6.88 19.59
N SER A 95 -0.49 8.18 19.82
CA SER A 95 -1.78 8.67 20.32
C SER A 95 -2.84 8.61 19.22
N ALA A 96 -4.13 8.58 19.59
CA ALA A 96 -5.23 8.65 18.61
C ALA A 96 -5.12 9.88 17.68
N ARG A 97 -4.61 11.02 18.19
CA ARG A 97 -4.31 12.21 17.38
C ARG A 97 -3.20 11.94 16.38
N THR A 98 -2.15 11.23 16.80
CA THR A 98 -1.01 10.87 15.94
C THR A 98 -1.47 9.94 14.81
N HIS A 99 -2.30 8.94 15.11
CA HIS A 99 -2.92 8.06 14.11
C HIS A 99 -3.70 8.86 13.05
N SER A 100 -4.54 9.80 13.48
CA SER A 100 -5.28 10.68 12.57
C SER A 100 -4.36 11.54 11.71
N LEU A 101 -3.32 12.13 12.31
CA LEU A 101 -2.34 12.95 11.58
C LEU A 101 -1.56 12.14 10.55
N MET A 102 -1.16 10.91 10.89
CA MET A 102 -0.51 9.97 9.96
C MET A 102 -1.43 9.63 8.78
N ALA A 103 -2.71 9.35 9.04
CA ALA A 103 -3.69 9.04 8.01
C ALA A 103 -3.95 10.23 7.08
N TYR A 104 -4.20 11.42 7.63
CA TYR A 104 -4.40 12.64 6.83
C TYR A 104 -3.12 13.03 6.07
N GLY A 105 -1.97 12.95 6.72
CA GLY A 105 -0.68 13.24 6.09
C GLY A 105 -0.39 12.30 4.92
N TYR A 106 -0.63 11.00 5.11
CA TYR A 106 -0.49 10.02 4.03
C TYR A 106 -1.49 10.28 2.89
N LEU A 107 -2.74 10.63 3.19
CA LEU A 107 -3.74 10.97 2.18
C LEU A 107 -3.31 12.19 1.35
N ILE A 108 -2.84 13.26 2.01
CA ILE A 108 -2.34 14.46 1.33
C ILE A 108 -1.14 14.12 0.44
N LEU A 109 -0.18 13.34 0.96
CA LEU A 109 0.96 12.87 0.19
C LEU A 109 0.53 12.00 -1.00
N ALA A 110 -0.47 11.14 -0.83
CA ALA A 110 -1.00 10.31 -1.91
C ALA A 110 -1.64 11.15 -3.01
N ILE A 111 -2.39 12.19 -2.67
CA ILE A 111 -2.98 13.13 -3.63
C ILE A 111 -1.86 13.89 -4.36
N ALA A 112 -0.91 14.47 -3.63
CA ALA A 112 0.23 15.19 -4.21
C ALA A 112 1.05 14.28 -5.14
N PHE A 113 1.35 13.06 -4.71
CA PHE A 113 2.04 12.05 -5.51
C PHE A 113 1.26 11.67 -6.75
N THR A 114 -0.08 11.58 -6.67
CA THR A 114 -0.94 11.33 -7.84
C THR A 114 -0.78 12.46 -8.84
N VAL A 115 -0.85 13.72 -8.41
CA VAL A 115 -0.67 14.87 -9.31
C VAL A 115 0.71 14.81 -9.96
N ILE A 116 1.78 14.71 -9.15
CA ILE A 116 3.16 14.72 -9.63
C ILE A 116 3.42 13.58 -10.61
N ARG A 117 3.00 12.36 -10.28
CA ARG A 117 3.22 11.15 -11.11
C ARG A 117 2.53 11.20 -12.48
N ASN A 118 1.51 12.03 -12.64
CA ASN A 118 0.78 12.18 -13.90
C ASN A 118 1.26 13.39 -14.75
N ILE A 119 2.34 14.06 -14.32
CA ILE A 119 2.97 15.12 -15.10
C ILE A 119 3.85 14.48 -16.20
N PRO A 120 3.64 14.78 -17.50
CA PRO A 120 4.35 14.12 -18.60
C PRO A 120 5.81 14.60 -18.79
N GLN A 121 6.29 15.51 -17.94
CA GLN A 121 7.64 16.08 -18.02
C GLN A 121 8.64 15.23 -17.24
N TYR A 122 9.86 15.10 -17.76
CA TYR A 122 10.99 14.56 -17.00
C TYR A 122 11.32 15.48 -15.82
N PRO A 123 11.61 14.96 -14.60
CA PRO A 123 11.75 13.56 -14.23
C PRO A 123 10.46 12.89 -13.72
N PHE A 124 9.33 13.60 -13.71
CA PHE A 124 8.10 13.14 -13.06
C PHE A 124 7.42 11.98 -13.79
N ASN A 125 7.59 11.89 -15.11
CA ASN A 125 7.16 10.75 -15.89
C ASN A 125 7.83 9.42 -15.44
N LEU A 126 9.04 9.44 -14.87
CA LEU A 126 9.70 8.23 -14.32
C LEU A 126 8.91 7.61 -13.17
N LEU A 127 8.07 8.41 -12.50
CA LEU A 127 7.23 7.89 -11.46
C LEU A 127 6.12 7.05 -12.08
N ALA A 128 5.62 7.33 -13.27
CA ALA A 128 4.47 6.62 -13.82
C ALA A 128 4.79 5.13 -14.07
N PRO A 129 3.91 4.20 -13.65
CA PRO A 129 4.16 2.76 -13.75
C PRO A 129 3.81 2.25 -15.15
N TYR A 130 4.70 2.53 -16.12
CA TYR A 130 4.69 1.98 -17.47
C TYR A 130 5.06 0.49 -17.50
#